data_AF-A0A2T6VBM5-F1
#
_entry.id   AF-A0A2T6VBM5-F1
#
_cell.length_a   1.000
_cell.length_b   1.000
_cell.length_c   1.000
_cell.angle_alpha   90.00
_cell.angle_beta   90.00
_cell.angle_gamma   90.00
#
_symmetry.space_group_name_H-M   'P 1'
#
loop_
_entity.id
_entity.type
_entity.pdbx_description
1 polymer ?
#
loop_
_entity_poly.entity_id
_entity_poly.type
_entity_poly.pdbx_seq_one_letter_code
_entity_poly.pdbx_strand_id
1 'polypeptide(L)'
;MLREFTALIDAKVQEEKQTGKIPKIPKYGSCQNGLNKFLTPWGYACKISPSSGNLSHEPSIAFCRQDILGEGFVNGEIPTPKKGFYLWFAYYWKNDAEKFCLCIGRSREKDGEKECQKCLAYDKIIDPDGDAYYQESYDDLEADLEDITNDFLRFANEFNQIPTAYFELEPSSASH
;
A
#
# COMPACT_ATOMS: atom_id res chain seq x y z
N MET A 1 6.43 0.79 14.52
CA MET A 1 5.57 1.08 13.35
C MET A 1 4.86 -0.14 12.80
N LEU A 2 5.50 -1.08 12.06
CA LEU A 2 4.80 -2.32 11.62
C LEU A 2 4.26 -3.11 12.82
N ARG A 3 5.04 -3.22 13.90
CA ARG A 3 4.59 -3.78 15.19
C ARG A 3 3.35 -3.08 15.75
N GLU A 4 3.29 -1.75 15.71
CA GLU A 4 2.15 -0.99 16.21
C GLU A 4 0.91 -1.20 15.34
N PHE A 5 1.10 -1.23 14.02
CA PHE A 5 0.05 -1.54 13.07
C PHE A 5 -0.52 -2.94 13.32
N THR A 6 0.34 -3.97 13.37
CA THR A 6 -0.08 -5.37 13.59
C THR A 6 -0.72 -5.55 14.96
N ALA A 7 -0.16 -4.97 16.03
CA ALA A 7 -0.76 -5.01 17.36
C ALA A 7 -2.16 -4.37 17.42
N LEU A 8 -2.41 -3.30 16.66
CA LEU A 8 -3.73 -2.69 16.54
C LEU A 8 -4.73 -3.63 15.84
N ILE A 9 -4.30 -4.32 14.78
CA ILE A 9 -5.13 -5.30 14.08
C ILE A 9 -5.43 -6.49 14.99
N ASP A 10 -4.40 -7.07 15.63
CA ASP A 10 -4.56 -8.22 16.51
C ASP A 10 -5.51 -7.92 17.66
N ALA A 11 -5.40 -6.75 18.30
CA ALA A 11 -6.31 -6.32 19.35
C ALA A 11 -7.77 -6.29 18.87
N LYS A 12 -8.01 -5.90 17.63
CA LYS A 12 -9.35 -5.85 17.02
C LYS A 12 -9.86 -7.24 16.68
N VAL A 13 -9.01 -8.10 16.13
CA VAL A 13 -9.34 -9.51 15.88
C VAL A 13 -9.75 -10.20 17.18
N GLN A 14 -9.06 -9.92 18.29
CA GLN A 14 -9.44 -10.46 19.61
C GLN A 14 -10.76 -9.86 20.13
N GLU A 15 -11.01 -8.57 19.95
CA GLU A 15 -12.29 -7.93 20.29
C GLU A 15 -13.46 -8.59 19.52
N GLU A 16 -13.29 -8.88 18.24
CA GLU A 16 -14.28 -9.57 17.41
C GLU A 16 -14.58 -10.97 17.95
N LYS A 17 -13.53 -11.75 18.25
CA LYS A 17 -13.65 -13.11 18.80
C LYS A 17 -14.39 -13.12 20.15
N GLN A 18 -14.13 -12.13 21.00
CA GLN A 18 -14.75 -12.05 22.33
C GLN A 18 -16.21 -11.59 22.29
N THR A 19 -16.53 -10.65 21.39
CA THR A 19 -17.85 -9.99 21.40
C THR A 19 -18.81 -10.52 20.34
N GLY A 20 -18.31 -11.26 19.34
CA GLY A 20 -19.07 -11.67 18.15
C GLY A 20 -19.52 -10.50 17.28
N LYS A 21 -19.02 -9.29 17.55
CA LYS A 21 -19.36 -8.05 16.84
C LYS A 21 -18.15 -7.54 16.11
N ILE A 22 -18.40 -6.96 14.95
CA ILE A 22 -17.32 -6.49 14.11
C ILE A 22 -16.79 -5.18 14.69
N PRO A 23 -15.49 -5.12 15.02
CA PRO A 23 -14.95 -4.04 15.82
C PRO A 23 -14.81 -2.76 14.99
N LYS A 24 -15.12 -1.62 15.60
CA LYS A 24 -14.81 -0.32 15.00
C LYS A 24 -13.34 -0.02 15.20
N ILE A 25 -12.67 0.28 14.11
CA ILE A 25 -11.28 0.67 14.13
C ILE A 25 -11.21 2.18 14.46
N PRO A 26 -10.57 2.59 15.57
CA PRO A 26 -10.38 4.00 15.87
C PRO A 26 -9.53 4.65 14.77
N LYS A 27 -9.71 5.96 14.53
CA LYS A 27 -8.98 6.67 13.48
C LYS A 27 -7.47 6.45 13.69
N TYR A 28 -6.82 5.73 12.77
CA TYR A 28 -5.37 5.60 12.66
C TYR A 28 -4.64 6.94 12.47
N GLY A 29 -5.35 8.07 12.55
CA GLY A 29 -4.81 9.39 12.30
C GLY A 29 -3.56 9.70 13.12
N SER A 30 -3.48 9.31 14.40
CA SER A 30 -2.27 9.54 15.20
C SER A 30 -1.08 8.71 14.70
N CYS A 31 -1.26 7.40 14.48
CA CYS A 31 -0.23 6.50 13.98
C CYS A 31 0.23 6.91 12.57
N GLN A 32 -0.72 7.14 11.66
CA GLN A 32 -0.45 7.59 10.30
C GLN A 32 0.25 8.95 10.27
N ASN A 33 -0.16 9.91 11.12
CA ASN A 33 0.51 11.22 11.18
C ASN A 33 1.94 11.09 11.71
N GLY A 34 2.19 10.23 12.69
CA GLY A 34 3.54 9.90 13.16
C GLY A 34 4.39 9.31 12.04
N LEU A 35 3.84 8.32 11.33
CA LEU A 35 4.50 7.65 10.21
C LEU A 35 4.79 8.62 9.06
N ASN A 36 3.84 9.49 8.69
CA ASN A 36 4.07 10.49 7.65
C ASN A 36 5.16 11.50 8.00
N LYS A 37 5.26 11.91 9.27
CA LYS A 37 6.38 12.76 9.73
C LYS A 37 7.73 12.07 9.54
N PHE A 38 7.80 10.76 9.80
CA PHE A 38 9.01 9.98 9.58
C PHE A 38 9.32 9.78 8.10
N LEU A 39 8.31 9.54 7.26
CA LEU A 39 8.47 9.25 5.82
C LEU A 39 8.72 10.47 4.94
N THR A 40 8.29 11.67 5.38
CA THR A 40 8.40 12.89 4.56
C THR A 40 9.84 13.21 4.14
N PRO A 41 10.86 13.12 5.02
CA PRO A 41 12.26 13.30 4.59
C PRO A 41 12.74 12.28 3.56
N TRP A 42 12.07 11.14 3.44
CA TRP A 42 12.38 10.08 2.48
C TRP A 42 11.59 10.21 1.17
N GLY A 43 10.77 11.25 1.03
CA GLY A 43 9.94 11.47 -0.16
C GLY A 43 8.72 10.57 -0.23
N TYR A 44 8.21 10.06 0.90
CA TYR A 44 7.02 9.21 0.94
C TYR A 44 5.91 9.77 1.83
N ALA A 45 4.67 9.45 1.46
CA ALA A 45 3.49 9.62 2.28
C ALA A 45 2.69 8.32 2.30
N CYS A 46 2.14 7.96 3.45
CA CYS A 46 1.41 6.72 3.64
C CYS A 46 -0.08 6.93 3.88
N LYS A 47 -0.82 5.87 3.59
CA LYS A 47 -2.22 5.69 3.95
C LYS A 47 -2.39 4.33 4.61
N ILE A 48 -2.82 4.34 5.87
CA ILE A 48 -3.26 3.13 6.55
C ILE A 48 -4.71 2.85 6.11
N SER A 49 -4.92 1.67 5.54
CA SER A 49 -6.21 1.16 5.12
C SER A 49 -6.67 0.10 6.13
N PRO A 50 -7.76 0.35 6.88
CA PRO A 50 -8.25 -0.57 7.91
C PRO A 50 -8.85 -1.88 7.38
N SER A 51 -8.82 -2.11 6.07
CA SER A 51 -9.92 -2.72 5.29
C SER A 51 -11.11 -1.77 5.14
N SER A 52 -11.82 -1.79 4.00
CA SER A 52 -13.08 -1.06 3.88
C SER A 52 -14.15 -1.69 4.77
N GLY A 53 -14.40 -1.09 5.94
CA GLY A 53 -15.43 -1.51 6.87
C GLY A 53 -14.95 -2.50 7.92
N ASN A 54 -15.60 -3.65 7.95
CA ASN A 54 -15.73 -4.57 9.06
C ASN A 54 -14.62 -5.66 9.07
N LEU A 55 -13.33 -5.25 9.01
CA LEU A 55 -12.15 -6.14 8.83
C LEU A 55 -12.25 -7.08 7.60
N SER A 56 -13.13 -6.76 6.64
CA SER A 56 -13.54 -7.66 5.56
C SER A 56 -12.67 -7.58 4.30
N HIS A 57 -11.63 -6.76 4.33
CA HIS A 57 -10.56 -6.67 3.35
C HIS A 57 -9.23 -6.62 4.11
N GLU A 58 -8.11 -6.79 3.45
CA GLU A 58 -6.84 -6.96 4.13
C GLU A 58 -6.39 -5.61 4.72
N PRO A 59 -6.20 -5.49 6.05
CA PRO A 59 -5.61 -4.30 6.62
C PRO A 59 -4.22 -4.10 6.00
N SER A 60 -3.93 -2.88 5.61
CA SER A 60 -2.71 -2.58 4.88
C SER A 60 -2.22 -1.16 5.07
N ILE A 61 -0.98 -0.93 4.65
CA ILE A 61 -0.35 0.38 4.55
C ILE A 61 0.10 0.55 3.10
N ALA A 62 -0.39 1.58 2.44
CA ALA A 62 0.17 2.02 1.16
C ALA A 62 1.18 3.13 1.42
N PHE A 63 2.37 3.04 0.82
CA PHE A 63 3.39 4.08 0.83
C PHE A 63 3.54 4.62 -0.60
N CYS A 64 3.11 5.86 -0.79
CA CYS A 64 3.16 6.56 -2.05
C CYS A 64 4.37 7.49 -2.07
N ARG A 65 5.11 7.46 -3.17
CA ARG A 65 6.12 8.47 -3.49
C ARG A 65 5.46 9.85 -3.58
N GLN A 66 6.03 10.86 -2.94
CA GLN A 66 5.46 12.22 -2.89
C GLN A 66 5.59 12.97 -4.22
N ASP A 67 6.64 12.68 -4.99
CA ASP A 67 6.91 13.34 -6.27
C ASP A 67 5.97 12.90 -7.40
N ILE A 68 5.18 11.84 -7.18
CA ILE A 68 4.13 11.36 -8.10
C ILE A 68 2.71 11.61 -7.56
N LEU A 69 2.56 12.42 -6.50
CA LEU A 69 1.25 12.85 -6.01
C LEU A 69 0.88 14.21 -6.62
N GLY A 70 -0.29 14.29 -7.26
CA GLY A 70 -0.79 15.52 -7.86
C GLY A 70 -1.81 15.29 -8.96
N GLU A 71 -2.42 16.36 -9.45
CA GLU A 71 -3.43 16.32 -10.53
C GLU A 71 -2.88 15.79 -11.86
N GLY A 72 -1.59 15.95 -12.13
CA GLY A 72 -0.92 15.46 -13.34
C GLY A 72 -0.51 13.98 -13.28
N PHE A 73 -0.73 13.29 -12.15
CA PHE A 73 -0.26 11.94 -11.93
C PHE A 73 -1.39 10.95 -11.66
N VAL A 74 -1.13 9.69 -11.99
CA VAL A 74 -2.07 8.59 -11.76
C VAL A 74 -2.46 8.44 -10.28
N ASN A 75 -1.54 8.70 -9.33
CA ASN A 75 -1.79 8.56 -7.89
C ASN A 75 -2.71 9.64 -7.29
N GLY A 76 -3.00 10.73 -8.00
CA GLY A 76 -3.75 11.86 -7.44
C GLY A 76 -3.05 12.54 -6.26
N GLU A 77 -3.72 13.51 -5.62
CA GLU A 77 -3.09 14.35 -4.58
C GLU A 77 -2.95 13.66 -3.22
N ILE A 78 -3.92 12.81 -2.86
CA ILE A 78 -4.02 12.21 -1.54
C ILE A 78 -3.59 10.74 -1.62
N PRO A 79 -2.59 10.30 -0.80
CA PRO A 79 -2.19 8.90 -0.74
C PRO A 79 -3.38 7.97 -0.48
N THR A 80 -3.53 6.96 -1.33
CA THR A 80 -4.60 5.98 -1.23
C THR A 80 -4.23 4.68 -1.92
N PRO A 81 -4.59 3.51 -1.37
CA PRO A 81 -4.46 2.24 -2.10
C PRO A 81 -5.47 2.10 -3.26
N LYS A 82 -6.41 3.04 -3.41
CA LYS A 82 -7.48 2.99 -4.42
C LYS A 82 -7.11 3.64 -5.75
N LYS A 83 -5.92 4.23 -5.86
CA LYS A 83 -5.49 4.95 -7.06
C LYS A 83 -3.97 4.92 -7.20
N GLY A 84 -3.49 4.63 -8.41
CA GLY A 84 -2.07 4.70 -8.76
C GLY A 84 -1.21 3.55 -8.22
N PHE A 85 0.09 3.81 -8.13
CA PHE A 85 1.14 2.85 -7.78
C PHE A 85 1.74 3.13 -6.41
N TYR A 86 2.06 2.09 -5.64
CA TYR A 86 2.54 2.27 -4.28
C TYR A 86 3.31 1.04 -3.80
N LEU A 87 4.22 1.25 -2.85
CA LEU A 87 4.64 0.13 -1.99
C LEU A 87 3.46 -0.23 -1.09
N TRP A 88 3.20 -1.52 -0.93
CA TRP A 88 2.05 -2.01 -0.20
C TRP A 88 2.50 -3.06 0.81
N PHE A 89 2.16 -2.84 2.08
CA PHE A 89 2.32 -3.83 3.14
C PHE A 89 0.94 -4.25 3.64
N ALA A 90 0.60 -5.53 3.51
CA ALA A 90 -0.69 -6.08 3.88
C ALA A 90 -0.57 -7.12 4.99
N TYR A 91 -1.61 -7.22 5.82
CA TYR A 91 -1.71 -8.23 6.88
C TYR A 91 -2.98 -9.09 6.70
N TYR A 92 -2.82 -10.29 6.17
CA TYR A 92 -3.83 -11.33 6.00
C TYR A 92 -4.07 -12.08 7.31
N TRP A 93 -4.57 -11.39 8.32
CA TRP A 93 -4.78 -11.96 9.67
C TRP A 93 -5.72 -13.18 9.73
N LYS A 94 -6.57 -13.37 8.71
CA LYS A 94 -7.46 -14.55 8.57
C LYS A 94 -6.81 -15.74 7.86
N ASN A 95 -5.63 -15.55 7.27
CA ASN A 95 -4.94 -16.58 6.53
C ASN A 95 -3.97 -17.35 7.45
N ASP A 96 -3.86 -18.66 7.22
CA ASP A 96 -3.04 -19.55 8.05
C ASP A 96 -1.61 -19.71 7.50
N ALA A 97 -1.39 -19.44 6.20
CA ALA A 97 -0.15 -19.80 5.50
C ALA A 97 0.70 -18.63 4.98
N GLU A 98 0.14 -17.43 4.83
CA GLU A 98 0.86 -16.23 4.41
C GLU A 98 0.19 -15.03 5.08
N LYS A 99 0.80 -14.53 6.15
CA LYS A 99 0.18 -13.48 6.96
C LYS A 99 0.53 -12.10 6.46
N PHE A 100 1.70 -11.88 5.91
CA PHE A 100 2.12 -10.57 5.42
C PHE A 100 2.51 -10.64 3.96
N CYS A 101 2.12 -9.62 3.19
CA CYS A 101 2.62 -9.42 1.83
C CYS A 101 3.22 -8.04 1.74
N LEU A 102 4.38 -7.96 1.11
CA LEU A 102 5.03 -6.73 0.73
C LEU A 102 5.15 -6.71 -0.80
N CYS A 103 4.71 -5.65 -1.46
CA CYS A 103 4.93 -5.52 -2.89
C CYS A 103 5.07 -4.06 -3.38
N ILE A 104 5.63 -3.88 -4.57
CA ILE A 104 5.36 -2.68 -5.38
C ILE A 104 4.11 -3.00 -6.20
N GLY A 105 3.00 -2.37 -5.85
CA GLY A 105 1.70 -2.68 -6.42
C GLY A 105 1.06 -1.50 -7.13
N ARG A 106 -0.18 -1.75 -7.56
CA ARG A 106 -1.07 -0.77 -8.15
C ARG A 106 -2.48 -0.94 -7.62
N SER A 107 -3.30 0.10 -7.79
CA SER A 107 -4.71 0.06 -7.45
C SER A 107 -5.43 -1.10 -8.13
N ARG A 108 -6.18 -1.89 -7.36
CA ARG A 108 -7.09 -2.94 -7.86
C ARG A 108 -8.55 -2.51 -7.97
N GLU A 109 -8.86 -1.27 -7.65
CA GLU A 109 -10.18 -0.69 -7.92
C GLU A 109 -10.38 -0.55 -9.43
N LYS A 110 -11.56 -0.89 -9.95
CA LYS A 110 -11.83 -1.03 -11.39
C LYS A 110 -11.35 0.14 -12.24
N ASP A 111 -11.62 1.37 -11.81
CA ASP A 111 -11.22 2.56 -12.57
C ASP A 111 -9.76 2.93 -12.29
N GLY A 112 -9.28 2.75 -11.05
CA GLY A 112 -7.88 2.99 -10.69
C GLY A 112 -6.91 2.05 -11.42
N GLU A 113 -7.27 0.78 -11.60
CA GLU A 113 -6.51 -0.20 -12.36
C GLU A 113 -6.37 0.21 -13.83
N LYS A 114 -7.48 0.63 -14.45
CA LYS A 114 -7.48 1.08 -15.84
C LYS A 114 -6.59 2.30 -16.06
N GLU A 115 -6.58 3.24 -15.12
CA GLU A 115 -5.67 4.38 -15.21
C GLU A 115 -4.20 3.96 -15.01
N CYS A 116 -3.93 2.98 -14.14
CA CYS A 116 -2.58 2.43 -14.00
C CYS A 116 -2.11 1.74 -15.29
N GLN A 117 -2.98 1.00 -15.98
CA GLN A 117 -2.64 0.28 -17.22
C GLN A 117 -2.23 1.19 -18.40
N LYS A 118 -2.63 2.47 -18.39
CA LYS A 118 -2.21 3.44 -19.40
C LYS A 118 -0.80 3.99 -19.15
N CYS A 119 -0.26 3.77 -17.96
CA CYS A 119 0.97 4.39 -17.49
C CYS A 119 2.19 3.60 -17.95
N LEU A 120 3.26 4.28 -18.37
CA LEU A 120 4.53 3.60 -18.71
C LEU A 120 5.14 2.86 -17.51
N ALA A 121 4.78 3.25 -16.28
CA ALA A 121 5.18 2.55 -15.07
C ALA A 121 4.55 1.15 -14.93
N TYR A 122 3.44 0.86 -15.62
CA TYR A 122 2.71 -0.40 -15.47
C TYR A 122 3.60 -1.60 -15.79
N ASP A 123 4.18 -1.64 -16.99
CA ASP A 123 5.05 -2.74 -17.44
C ASP A 123 6.39 -2.81 -16.70
N LYS A 124 6.69 -1.84 -15.83
CA LYS A 124 7.86 -1.85 -14.94
C LYS A 124 7.56 -2.45 -13.57
N ILE A 125 6.29 -2.47 -13.18
CA ILE A 125 5.83 -2.86 -11.84
C ILE A 125 5.03 -4.16 -11.89
N ILE A 126 4.27 -4.36 -12.96
CA ILE A 126 3.34 -5.47 -13.17
C ILE A 126 3.83 -6.33 -14.33
N ASP A 127 3.79 -7.64 -14.15
CA ASP A 127 4.13 -8.63 -15.17
C ASP A 127 2.99 -8.85 -16.17
N PRO A 128 3.23 -9.57 -17.28
CA PRO A 128 2.20 -9.83 -18.28
C PRO A 128 1.01 -10.67 -17.77
N ASP A 129 1.18 -11.42 -16.68
CA ASP A 129 0.13 -12.22 -16.05
C ASP A 129 -0.74 -11.38 -15.10
N GLY A 130 -0.30 -10.14 -14.81
CA GLY A 130 -1.02 -9.15 -14.01
C GLY A 130 -0.57 -9.10 -12.54
N ASP A 131 0.48 -9.82 -12.19
CA ASP A 131 1.08 -9.89 -10.87
C ASP A 131 2.23 -8.89 -10.72
N ALA A 132 2.60 -8.56 -9.47
CA ALA A 132 3.68 -7.61 -9.22
C ALA A 132 5.06 -8.28 -9.38
N TYR A 133 5.97 -7.66 -10.14
CA TYR A 133 7.36 -8.15 -10.25
C TYR A 133 8.10 -8.16 -8.91
N TYR A 134 7.69 -7.29 -8.00
CA TYR A 134 8.31 -7.09 -6.70
C TYR A 134 7.29 -7.45 -5.63
N GLN A 135 7.31 -8.71 -5.19
CA GLN A 135 6.42 -9.23 -4.17
C GLN A 135 7.13 -10.27 -3.31
N GLU A 136 6.96 -10.17 -2.00
CA GLU A 136 7.41 -11.16 -1.02
C GLU A 136 6.29 -11.40 0.01
N SER A 137 6.25 -12.63 0.55
CA SER A 137 5.28 -13.06 1.56
C SER A 137 5.98 -13.59 2.80
N TYR A 138 5.39 -13.35 3.97
CA TYR A 138 5.97 -13.70 5.26
C TYR A 138 4.92 -14.27 6.21
N ASP A 139 5.37 -15.13 7.13
CA ASP A 139 4.50 -15.87 8.04
C ASP A 139 4.45 -15.23 9.43
N ASP A 140 5.54 -14.58 9.84
CA ASP A 140 5.67 -14.01 11.18
C ASP A 140 6.40 -12.66 11.14
N LEU A 141 5.73 -11.63 11.66
CA LEU A 141 6.28 -10.28 11.65
C LEU A 141 7.59 -10.16 12.43
N GLU A 142 7.73 -10.86 13.55
CA GLU A 142 8.90 -10.70 14.43
C GLU A 142 10.07 -11.54 13.94
N ALA A 143 9.82 -12.78 13.49
CA ALA A 143 10.84 -13.64 12.92
C ALA A 143 11.39 -13.07 11.60
N ASP A 144 10.50 -12.52 10.77
CA ASP A 144 10.84 -12.07 9.42
C ASP A 144 11.10 -10.56 9.35
N LEU A 145 11.18 -9.85 10.48
CA LEU A 145 11.27 -8.38 10.50
C LEU A 145 12.47 -7.83 9.74
N GLU A 146 13.62 -8.50 9.87
CA GLU A 146 14.86 -8.12 9.19
C GLU A 146 14.70 -8.25 7.67
N ASP A 147 14.15 -9.38 7.22
CA ASP A 147 13.91 -9.65 5.81
C ASP A 147 12.86 -8.70 5.22
N ILE A 148 11.74 -8.48 5.91
CA ILE A 148 10.71 -7.48 5.55
C ILE A 148 11.35 -6.09 5.38
N THR A 149 12.26 -5.71 6.28
CA THR A 149 12.92 -4.40 6.23
C THR A 149 13.89 -4.32 5.06
N ASN A 150 14.68 -5.36 4.82
CA ASN A 150 15.62 -5.44 3.71
C ASN A 150 14.88 -5.38 2.36
N ASP A 151 13.79 -6.13 2.23
CA ASP A 151 12.96 -6.14 1.04
C ASP A 151 12.21 -4.83 0.83
N PHE A 152 11.74 -4.19 1.89
CA PHE A 152 11.15 -2.84 1.80
C PHE A 152 12.15 -1.85 1.22
N LEU A 153 13.41 -1.86 1.70
CA LEU A 153 14.46 -0.98 1.20
C LEU A 153 14.82 -1.30 -0.26
N ARG A 154 14.93 -2.58 -0.61
CA ARG A 154 15.15 -3.05 -1.99
C ARG A 154 14.03 -2.55 -2.90
N PHE A 155 12.78 -2.75 -2.52
CA PHE A 155 11.62 -2.33 -3.31
C PHE A 155 11.48 -0.81 -3.40
N ALA A 156 11.76 -0.08 -2.31
CA ALA A 156 11.81 1.38 -2.37
C ALA A 156 12.88 1.87 -3.34
N ASN A 157 14.06 1.24 -3.35
CA ASN A 157 15.12 1.57 -4.29
C ASN A 157 14.71 1.32 -5.75
N GLU A 158 14.10 0.17 -6.06
CA GLU A 158 13.58 -0.11 -7.40
C GLU A 158 12.46 0.86 -7.79
N PHE A 159 11.51 1.12 -6.88
CA PHE A 159 10.41 2.03 -7.13
C PHE A 159 10.89 3.47 -7.39
N ASN A 160 11.92 3.92 -6.69
CA ASN A 160 12.50 5.27 -6.84
C ASN A 160 13.32 5.44 -8.12
N GLN A 161 13.84 4.36 -8.70
CA GLN A 161 14.54 4.40 -9.99
C GLN A 161 13.60 4.63 -11.18
N ILE A 162 12.30 4.33 -11.03
CA ILE A 162 11.33 4.59 -12.09
C ILE A 162 11.15 6.10 -12.26
N PRO A 163 11.38 6.67 -13.45
CA PRO A 163 11.27 8.11 -13.67
C PRO A 163 9.87 8.64 -13.38
N THR A 164 9.77 9.82 -12.79
CA THR A 164 8.49 10.48 -12.45
C THR A 164 7.55 10.61 -13.66
N ALA A 165 8.10 10.88 -14.85
CA ALA A 165 7.34 10.97 -16.10
C ALA A 165 6.60 9.67 -16.48
N TYR A 166 7.00 8.52 -15.93
CA TYR A 166 6.32 7.24 -16.18
C TYR A 166 5.00 7.12 -15.42
N PHE A 167 4.74 8.01 -14.45
CA PHE A 167 3.55 8.04 -13.61
C PHE A 167 2.55 9.14 -14.01
N GLU A 168 2.90 9.96 -15.00
CA GLU A 168 2.05 11.04 -15.51
C GLU A 168 0.81 10.45 -16.17
N LEU A 169 -0.33 11.13 -16.01
CA LEU A 169 -1.51 10.84 -16.80
C LEU A 169 -1.21 11.15 -18.27
N GLU A 170 -1.67 10.31 -19.18
CA GLU A 170 -1.66 10.70 -20.59
C GLU A 170 -2.38 12.05 -20.74
N PRO A 171 -1.85 12.95 -21.59
CA PRO A 171 -2.51 14.23 -21.83
C PRO A 171 -3.95 13.95 -22.26
N SER A 172 -4.90 14.46 -21.48
CA SER A 172 -6.32 14.35 -21.78
C SER A 172 -6.53 14.80 -23.23
N SER A 173 -6.88 13.86 -24.10
CA SER A 173 -7.23 14.15 -25.50
C SER A 173 -8.58 14.86 -25.62
N ALA A 174 -9.01 15.59 -24.59
CA ALA A 174 -10.04 16.61 -24.69
C ALA A 174 -9.46 17.84 -25.42
N SER A 175 -9.20 17.65 -26.72
CA SER A 175 -9.17 18.77 -27.66
C SER A 175 -10.59 19.27 -27.88
N HIS A 176 -10.78 20.55 -27.58
CA HIS A 176 -11.79 21.53 -28.05
C HIS A 176 -13.06 21.06 -28.77
#